data_AF-A0A103XU72-F1
#
_entry.id   AF-A0A103XU72-F1
#
_cell.length_a   1.000
_cell.length_b   1.000
_cell.length_c   1.000
_cell.angle_alpha   90.00
_cell.angle_beta   90.00
_cell.angle_gamma   90.00
#
_symmetry.space_group_name_H-M   'P 1'
#
loop_
_entity.id
_entity.type
_entity.pdbx_description
1 polymer ?
#
loop_
_entity_poly.entity_id
_entity_poly.type
_entity_poly.pdbx_seq_one_letter_code
_entity_poly.pdbx_strand_id
1 'polypeptide(L)'
;MLGSKTQTMIGRPVLPEAAVHAVVEEHALDAKVIIFKKKRRKNYRRKKGHRQVKLDQFTELTKLRITDIQGIEKPEMPTSAKTEKAAAKKVEKAAVAA
;
A
#
# COMPACT_ATOMS: atom_id res chain seq x y z
N MET A 1 -4.16 11.33 2.08
CA MET A 1 -4.50 12.48 1.21
C MET A 1 -4.11 12.09 -0.20
N LEU A 2 -4.98 12.31 -1.19
CA LEU A 2 -4.67 12.17 -2.61
C LEU A 2 -4.83 13.55 -3.26
N GLY A 3 -3.82 13.98 -4.01
CA GLY A 3 -3.82 15.27 -4.70
C GLY A 3 -3.70 15.09 -6.20
N SER A 4 -4.62 15.70 -6.95
CA SER A 4 -4.51 15.94 -8.38
C SER A 4 -4.30 17.43 -8.63
N LYS A 5 -4.06 17.82 -9.90
CA LYS A 5 -3.88 19.23 -10.27
C LYS A 5 -5.11 20.09 -9.97
N THR A 6 -6.30 19.48 -9.90
CA THR A 6 -7.59 20.17 -9.77
C THR A 6 -8.35 19.84 -8.48
N GLN A 7 -8.11 18.68 -7.87
CA GLN A 7 -8.88 18.19 -6.74
C GLN A 7 -7.97 17.58 -5.68
N THR A 8 -8.32 17.77 -4.41
CA THR A 8 -7.59 17.18 -3.28
C THR A 8 -8.56 16.45 -2.38
N MET A 9 -8.35 15.15 -2.19
CA MET A 9 -9.10 14.33 -1.25
C MET A 9 -8.33 14.14 0.05
N ILE A 10 -8.93 14.57 1.17
CA ILE A 10 -8.34 14.47 2.51
C ILE A 10 -9.11 13.43 3.31
N GLY A 11 -8.39 12.42 3.80
CA GLY A 11 -8.96 11.34 4.62
C GLY A 11 -8.91 11.65 6.11
N ARG A 12 -9.68 10.88 6.89
CA ARG A 12 -9.65 10.89 8.35
C ARG A 12 -9.76 9.46 8.87
N PRO A 13 -8.67 8.78 9.28
CA PRO A 13 -7.26 8.89 8.89
C PRO A 13 -6.92 8.14 7.58
N VAL A 14 -7.82 7.30 7.07
CA VAL A 14 -7.66 6.51 5.83
C VAL A 14 -8.61 6.99 4.73
N LEU A 15 -8.33 6.64 3.47
CA LEU A 15 -9.23 6.79 2.32
C LEU A 15 -9.67 5.38 1.88
N PRO A 16 -10.96 5.00 2.01
CA PRO A 16 -11.38 3.60 1.85
C PRO A 16 -11.29 3.06 0.41
N GLU A 17 -11.36 3.92 -0.60
CA GLU A 17 -11.35 3.51 -2.02
C GLU A 17 -10.04 3.86 -2.73
N ALA A 18 -9.03 4.29 -1.97
CA ALA A 18 -7.70 4.57 -2.52
C ALA A 18 -6.80 3.33 -2.43
N ALA A 19 -6.19 2.96 -3.54
CA ALA A 19 -5.21 1.88 -3.59
C ALA A 19 -3.88 2.39 -4.16
N VAL A 20 -2.77 2.01 -3.53
CA VAL A 20 -1.42 2.28 -4.02
C VAL A 20 -0.80 0.93 -4.38
N HIS A 21 -0.54 0.73 -5.66
CA HIS A 21 0.17 -0.45 -6.15
C HIS A 21 1.67 -0.16 -6.17
N ALA A 22 2.45 -1.08 -5.59
CA ALA A 22 3.89 -0.99 -5.57
C ALA A 22 4.50 -2.37 -5.83
N VAL A 23 5.67 -2.38 -6.45
CA VAL A 23 6.49 -3.57 -6.69
C VAL A 23 7.70 -3.53 -5.77
N VAL A 24 8.03 -4.69 -5.20
CA VAL A 24 9.26 -4.90 -4.44
C VAL A 24 10.41 -5.10 -5.41
N GLU A 25 11.38 -4.18 -5.40
CA GLU A 25 12.56 -4.31 -6.25
C GLU A 25 13.67 -5.10 -5.58
N GLU A 26 14.02 -4.67 -4.38
CA GLU A 26 15.18 -5.16 -3.67
C GLU A 26 14.93 -5.12 -2.18
N HIS A 27 15.64 -6.01 -1.51
CA HIS A 27 15.71 -6.06 -0.07
C HIS A 27 17.15 -5.72 0.34
N ALA A 28 17.34 -4.56 0.99
CA ALA A 28 18.66 -4.04 1.31
C ALA A 28 18.87 -3.80 2.81
N LEU A 29 20.07 -4.06 3.31
CA LEU A 29 20.45 -3.69 4.68
C LEU A 29 20.77 -2.20 4.77
N ASP A 30 20.27 -1.54 5.82
CA ASP A 30 20.60 -0.14 6.08
C ASP A 30 22.09 0.07 6.42
N ALA A 31 22.54 1.31 6.27
CA ALA A 31 23.89 1.73 6.61
C ALA A 31 24.20 1.46 8.10
N LYS A 32 25.43 1.03 8.38
CA LYS A 32 25.87 0.79 9.76
C LYS A 32 26.04 2.13 10.49
N VAL A 33 25.20 2.37 11.48
CA VAL A 33 25.34 3.53 12.37
C VAL A 33 26.43 3.25 13.39
N ILE A 34 27.40 4.16 13.52
CA ILE A 34 28.50 4.00 14.47
C ILE A 34 28.23 4.87 15.70
N ILE A 35 27.97 4.22 16.84
CA ILE A 35 27.79 4.91 18.12
C ILE A 35 29.15 4.99 18.81
N PHE A 36 29.63 6.21 19.02
CA PHE A 36 30.88 6.48 19.71
C PHE A 36 30.63 7.22 21.03
N LYS A 37 31.02 6.61 22.15
CA LYS A 37 30.96 7.20 23.49
C LYS A 37 32.37 7.54 23.96
N LYS A 38 32.61 8.78 24.36
CA LYS A 38 33.91 9.25 24.91
C LYS A 38 33.67 10.14 26.13
N LYS A 39 34.47 9.95 27.18
CA LYS A 39 34.52 10.87 28.33
C LYS A 39 35.91 11.52 28.42
N ARG A 40 35.95 12.85 28.54
CA ARG A 40 37.20 13.63 28.58
C ARG A 40 38.03 13.27 29.82
N ARG A 41 39.35 13.07 29.65
CA ARG A 41 40.33 12.78 30.73
C ARG A 41 40.07 11.51 31.56
N LYS A 42 39.17 10.61 31.14
CA LYS A 42 38.86 9.36 31.86
C LYS A 42 39.34 8.10 31.16
N ASN A 43 40.17 8.23 30.11
CA ASN A 43 40.56 7.16 29.18
C ASN A 43 39.39 6.29 28.66
N TYR A 44 38.15 6.78 28.81
CA TYR A 44 36.95 6.03 28.44
C TYR A 44 36.58 6.39 27.00
N ARG A 45 36.68 5.39 26.13
CA ARG A 45 36.22 5.41 24.75
C ARG A 45 35.57 4.07 24.41
N ARG A 46 34.38 4.08 23.83
CA ARG A 46 33.68 2.89 23.33
C ARG A 46 33.11 3.19 21.96
N LYS A 47 33.44 2.34 20.97
CA LYS A 47 32.87 2.39 19.62
C LYS A 47 32.04 1.13 19.44
N LYS A 48 30.74 1.26 19.21
CA LYS A 48 29.84 0.14 18.92
C LYS A 48 29.13 0.43 17.60
N GLY A 49 29.13 -0.55 16.70
CA GLY A 49 28.26 -0.49 15.53
C GLY A 49 26.85 -0.87 15.94
N HIS A 50 25.87 -0.07 15.55
CA HIS A 50 24.45 -0.42 15.59
C HIS A 50 23.96 -0.52 14.15
N ARG A 51 23.39 -1.66 13.80
CA ARG A 51 22.55 -1.75 12.61
C ARG A 51 21.12 -1.78 13.10
N GLN A 52 20.27 -0.94 12.50
CA GLN A 52 18.86 -0.99 12.79
C GLN A 52 18.30 -2.26 12.14
N VAL A 53 18.38 -3.37 12.88
CA VAL A 53 17.55 -4.54 12.64
C VAL A 53 16.16 -4.11 13.11
N LYS A 54 15.31 -3.63 12.20
CA LYS A 54 13.88 -3.51 12.51
C LYS A 54 13.40 -4.95 12.73
N LEU A 55 13.28 -5.35 13.98
CA LEU A 55 12.66 -6.61 14.36
C LEU A 55 11.16 -6.48 14.06
N ASP A 56 10.80 -6.85 12.83
CA ASP A 56 9.88 -7.94 12.60
C ASP A 56 10.23 -8.59 11.24
N GLN A 57 11.00 -9.68 11.34
CA GLN A 57 11.25 -10.76 10.36
C GLN A 57 11.72 -10.49 8.92
N PHE A 58 11.86 -9.25 8.45
CA PHE A 58 12.61 -8.96 7.22
C PHE A 58 13.67 -7.91 7.52
N THR A 59 14.91 -8.38 7.73
CA THR A 59 16.07 -7.52 8.03
C THR A 59 16.58 -6.77 6.81
N GLU A 60 15.68 -6.38 5.93
CA GLU A 60 16.00 -5.79 4.66
C GLU A 60 14.96 -4.70 4.41
N LEU A 61 15.40 -3.45 4.31
CA LEU A 61 14.59 -2.37 3.79
C LEU A 61 14.18 -2.76 2.37
N THR A 62 12.91 -3.11 2.23
CA THR A 62 12.29 -3.37 0.94
C THR A 62 12.18 -2.05 0.19
N LYS A 63 12.97 -1.88 -0.86
CA LYS A 63 12.81 -0.78 -1.80
C LYS A 63 11.55 -1.06 -2.61
N LEU A 64 10.53 -0.24 -2.36
CA LEU A 64 9.27 -0.29 -3.09
C LEU A 64 9.31 0.76 -4.21
N ARG A 65 9.09 0.32 -5.45
CA ARG A 65 8.75 1.22 -6.56
C ARG A 65 7.24 1.30 -6.64
N ILE A 66 6.70 2.51 -6.45
CA ILE A 66 5.27 2.77 -6.66
C ILE A 66 4.99 2.73 -8.17
N THR A 67 4.04 1.91 -8.60
CA THR A 67 3.67 1.73 -10.00
C THR A 67 2.41 2.49 -10.37
N ASP A 68 1.39 2.44 -9.52
CA ASP A 68 0.09 3.03 -9.80
C ASP A 68 -0.59 3.51 -8.51
N ILE A 69 -1.39 4.56 -8.64
CA ILE A 69 -2.17 5.16 -7.56
C ILE A 69 -3.61 5.32 -8.07
N GLN A 70 -4.54 4.58 -7.48
CA GLN A 70 -5.96 4.59 -7.82
C GLN A 70 -6.76 5.34 -6.75
N GLY A 71 -7.84 6.01 -7.17
CA GLY A 71 -8.77 6.70 -6.26
C GLY A 71 -9.06 8.16 -6.59
N ILE A 72 -8.49 8.71 -7.67
CA ILE A 72 -8.93 10.00 -8.23
C ILE A 72 -9.88 9.64 -9.37
N GLU A 73 -11.18 9.68 -9.07
CA GLU A 73 -12.30 9.53 -10.00
C GLU A 73 -12.06 8.49 -11.10
N LYS A 74 -12.37 7.22 -10.80
CA LYS A 74 -12.59 6.25 -11.87
C LYS A 74 -13.80 6.77 -12.66
N PRO A 75 -13.67 7.12 -13.96
CA PRO A 75 -14.84 7.43 -14.76
C PRO A 75 -15.74 6.19 -14.78
N GLU A 76 -17.04 6.43 -14.60
CA GLU A 76 -18.08 5.42 -14.58
C GLU A 76 -17.90 4.43 -15.74
N MET A 77 -17.74 3.14 -15.43
CA MET A 77 -18.03 2.12 -16.45
C MET A 77 -19.54 1.88 -16.47
N PRO A 78 -20.18 1.98 -17.65
CA PRO A 78 -21.62 1.86 -17.78
C PRO A 78 -22.10 0.41 -17.54
N THR A 79 -23.13 0.28 -16.71
CA THR A 79 -24.17 -0.75 -16.70
C THR A 79 -23.83 -2.15 -17.29
N SER A 80 -23.35 -3.08 -16.46
CA SER A 80 -23.46 -4.54 -16.74
C SER A 80 -24.56 -5.24 -15.93
N ALA A 81 -25.26 -4.53 -15.03
CA ALA A 81 -26.31 -5.11 -14.17
C ALA A 81 -27.67 -5.35 -14.87
N LYS A 82 -27.78 -5.19 -16.20
CA LYS A 82 -29.05 -5.38 -16.93
C LYS A 82 -29.16 -6.71 -17.69
N THR A 83 -28.13 -7.55 -17.69
CA THR A 83 -28.16 -8.83 -18.44
C THR A 83 -28.59 -10.03 -17.60
N GLU A 84 -28.51 -9.97 -16.27
CA GLU A 84 -28.94 -11.10 -15.41
C GLU A 84 -30.44 -11.12 -15.09
N LYS A 85 -31.11 -9.96 -14.99
CA LYS A 85 -32.56 -9.90 -14.73
C LYS A 85 -33.44 -10.31 -15.93
N ALA A 86 -32.87 -10.37 -17.15
CA ALA A 86 -33.60 -10.83 -18.33
C ALA A 86 -33.61 -12.37 -18.46
N ALA A 87 -32.63 -13.06 -17.88
CA ALA A 87 -32.56 -14.53 -17.89
C ALA A 87 -33.53 -15.16 -16.87
N ALA A 88 -33.72 -14.54 -15.70
CA ALA A 88 -34.63 -15.06 -14.68
C ALA A 88 -36.11 -15.04 -15.09
N LYS A 89 -36.55 -14.10 -15.94
CA LYS A 89 -37.96 -14.00 -16.37
C LYS A 89 -38.35 -14.93 -17.53
N LYS A 90 -37.37 -15.57 -18.18
CA LYS A 90 -37.63 -16.57 -19.25
C LYS A 90 -37.80 -17.99 -18.73
N VAL A 91 -37.28 -18.31 -17.54
CA VAL A 91 -37.39 -19.66 -16.96
C VAL A 91 -38.75 -19.85 -16.27
N GLU A 92 -39.31 -18.82 -15.64
CA GLU A 92 -40.60 -18.92 -14.93
C GLU A 92 -41.81 -19.07 -15.87
N LYS A 93 -41.72 -18.59 -17.12
CA LYS A 93 -42.83 -18.70 -18.10
C LYS A 93 -42.90 -20.06 -18.80
N ALA A 94 -41.88 -20.91 -18.67
CA ALA A 94 -41.86 -22.25 -19.27
C ALA A 94 -42.37 -23.35 -18.31
N ALA A 95 -42.50 -23.05 -17.00
CA ALA A 95 -42.93 -24.02 -15.99
C ALA A 95 -44.44 -23.98 -15.68
N VAL A 96 -45.23 -23.10 -16.31
CA VAL A 96 -46.70 -22.99 -16.10
C VAL A 96 -47.50 -23.55 -17.29
N ALA A 97 -46.85 -24.23 -18.23
CA ALA A 97 -47.50 -24.88 -19.37
C ALA A 97 -46.92 -26.27 -19.63
N ALA A 98 -47.15 -27.20 -18.70
CA ALA A 98 -47.07 -28.64 -18.89
C ALA A 98 -48.06 -29.33 -17.95
#